data_AF-A0A2V9KE32-F1
#
_entry.id   AF-A0A2V9KE32-F1
#
_cell.length_a   1.000
_cell.length_b   1.000
_cell.length_c   1.000
_cell.angle_alpha   90.00
_cell.angle_beta   90.00
_cell.angle_gamma   90.00
#
_symmetry.space_group_name_H-M   'P 1'
#
loop_
_entity.id
_entity.type
_entity.pdbx_description
1 polymer ?
#
loop_
_entity_poly.entity_id
_entity_poly.type
_entity_poly.pdbx_seq_one_letter_code
_entity_poly.pdbx_strand_id
1 'polypeptide(L)'
;MSPRSVLIVAMYFFRESIFISGSRFHCFDIHTLPSWSSGPKRKRRRFVPRMQWRRAPGEFCYDGPPGRAMTETREVYRKLGSTGLRCHMLGFGCYRIAAGDEVHEAALVSYLERGGNLIDTSANYGDGLSETLVGQVLAGRERGKVLVVTKGGYIQGQNMELARRRNFPETVYYGEGIWHSIHPDFLETQVERSLERMRLGKIDVYLLHNPEYFLTEK
;
A
#
# COMPACT_ATOMS: atom_id res chain seq x y z
N MET A 1 -26.33 7.51 -4.06
CA MET A 1 -24.90 7.13 -4.14
C MET A 1 -24.62 6.14 -3.02
N SER A 2 -24.06 4.96 -3.33
CA SER A 2 -23.62 4.00 -2.31
C SER A 2 -22.49 4.61 -1.46
N PRO A 3 -22.45 4.41 -0.12
CA PRO A 3 -21.32 4.84 0.69
C PRO A 3 -20.03 4.18 0.19
N ARG A 4 -18.95 4.97 0.07
CA ARG A 4 -17.61 4.48 -0.26
C ARG A 4 -16.97 3.98 1.05
N SER A 5 -16.79 2.68 1.18
CA SER A 5 -16.12 2.06 2.33
C SER A 5 -14.62 1.90 2.05
N VAL A 6 -13.77 2.34 2.99
CA VAL A 6 -12.31 2.22 2.93
C VAL A 6 -11.81 1.63 4.25
N LEU A 7 -11.03 0.55 4.19
CA LEU A 7 -10.37 0.00 5.37
C LEU A 7 -9.05 0.76 5.59
N ILE A 8 -8.93 1.51 6.69
CA ILE A 8 -7.68 2.20 7.05
C ILE A 8 -6.85 1.33 7.99
N VAL A 9 -5.74 0.79 7.49
CA VAL A 9 -4.81 0.03 8.31
C VAL A 9 -3.65 0.94 8.69
N ALA A 10 -3.60 1.38 9.95
CA ALA A 10 -2.40 1.99 10.50
C ALA A 10 -1.42 0.86 10.87
N MET A 11 -0.44 0.57 10.00
CA MET A 11 0.66 -0.34 10.36
C MET A 11 1.66 0.38 11.27
N TYR A 12 1.28 0.57 12.52
CA TYR A 12 2.27 0.72 13.59
C TYR A 12 2.72 -0.68 14.01
N PHE A 13 3.88 -0.80 14.62
CA PHE A 13 4.35 -2.05 15.26
C PHE A 13 3.41 -2.54 16.41
N PHE A 14 2.22 -1.97 16.56
CA PHE A 14 1.14 -2.36 17.47
C PHE A 14 -0.07 -2.93 16.72
N ARG A 15 -0.75 -3.88 17.35
CA ARG A 15 -1.45 -5.01 16.74
C ARG A 15 -2.91 -4.74 16.30
N GLU A 16 -3.30 -3.55 15.88
CA GLU A 16 -4.73 -3.23 15.62
C GLU A 16 -5.01 -2.50 14.29
N SER A 17 -6.19 -2.74 13.72
CA SER A 17 -6.69 -2.17 12.45
C SER A 17 -7.86 -1.24 12.73
N ILE A 18 -7.94 -0.08 12.05
CA ILE A 18 -9.02 0.90 12.21
C ILE A 18 -10.03 0.69 11.07
N PHE A 19 -11.31 0.51 11.39
CA PHE A 19 -12.35 0.37 10.38
C PHE A 19 -13.07 1.71 10.18
N ILE A 20 -13.08 2.26 8.95
CA ILE A 20 -13.80 3.50 8.65
C ILE A 20 -14.97 3.19 7.71
N SER A 21 -16.17 3.54 8.16
CA SER A 21 -17.43 3.39 7.43
C SER A 21 -18.24 4.67 7.53
N GLY A 22 -18.46 5.36 6.40
CA GLY A 22 -19.29 6.57 6.32
C GLY A 22 -18.59 7.88 6.69
N SER A 23 -19.32 8.99 6.53
CA SER A 23 -18.87 10.40 6.66
C SER A 23 -18.63 10.88 8.10
N ARG A 24 -18.26 9.99 9.03
CA ARG A 24 -17.91 10.38 10.41
C ARG A 24 -16.71 9.60 10.90
N PHE A 25 -15.67 10.33 11.28
CA PHE A 25 -14.49 9.81 11.94
C PHE A 25 -14.80 9.55 13.42
N HIS A 26 -14.70 8.30 13.86
CA HIS A 26 -14.63 7.96 15.28
C HIS A 26 -13.18 7.59 15.61
N CYS A 27 -12.47 8.53 16.21
CA CYS A 27 -11.18 8.30 16.85
C CYS A 27 -11.45 7.61 18.19
N PHE A 28 -10.85 6.43 18.43
CA PHE A 28 -10.90 5.80 19.75
C PHE A 28 -9.66 6.20 20.56
N ASP A 29 -9.92 6.64 21.79
CA ASP A 29 -8.96 7.23 22.74
C ASP A 29 -7.82 6.26 23.11
N ILE A 30 -6.57 6.76 23.13
CA ILE A 30 -5.35 5.93 23.22
C ILE A 30 -4.87 5.66 24.66
N HIS A 31 -5.64 6.05 25.67
CA HIS A 31 -5.18 6.07 27.06
C HIS A 31 -5.91 5.11 28.00
N THR A 32 -5.95 3.82 27.68
CA THR A 32 -6.07 2.79 28.72
C THR A 32 -5.52 1.48 28.19
N LEU A 33 -4.39 0.99 28.71
CA LEU A 33 -4.09 -0.43 29.00
C LEU A 33 -2.67 -0.60 29.60
N PRO A 34 -2.41 -1.67 30.39
CA PRO A 34 -1.33 -1.74 31.37
C PRO A 34 0.03 -2.20 30.80
N SER A 35 1.10 -1.85 31.51
CA SER A 35 2.50 -2.17 31.18
C SER A 35 2.76 -3.68 31.12
N TRP A 36 3.53 -4.13 30.11
CA TRP A 36 4.03 -5.51 30.03
C TRP A 36 5.52 -5.59 29.69
N SER A 37 6.20 -6.53 30.35
CA SER A 37 7.64 -6.79 30.33
C SER A 37 8.11 -7.62 29.13
N SER A 38 9.37 -7.41 28.73
CA SER A 38 10.01 -7.97 27.54
C SER A 38 10.41 -9.45 27.66
N GLY A 39 9.96 -10.29 26.71
CA GLY A 39 10.45 -11.66 26.50
C GLY A 39 11.68 -11.72 25.58
N PRO A 40 12.46 -12.83 25.59
CA PRO A 40 13.81 -12.86 25.03
C PRO A 40 13.86 -12.96 23.49
N LYS A 41 14.81 -12.24 22.89
CA LYS A 41 15.05 -12.14 21.43
C LYS A 41 15.75 -13.38 20.88
N ARG A 42 15.16 -14.01 19.85
CA ARG A 42 15.75 -15.16 19.14
C ARG A 42 16.64 -14.69 17.96
N LYS A 43 17.88 -15.20 17.88
CA LYS A 43 18.91 -14.80 16.88
C LYS A 43 18.52 -15.23 15.45
N ARG A 44 18.56 -14.29 14.49
CA ARG A 44 18.39 -14.55 13.04
C ARG A 44 19.68 -15.11 12.43
N ARG A 45 19.61 -16.24 11.72
CA ARG A 45 20.67 -16.68 10.79
C ARG A 45 20.46 -16.02 9.43
N ARG A 46 21.51 -15.40 8.87
CA ARG A 46 21.52 -14.84 7.51
C ARG A 46 21.79 -15.95 6.49
N PHE A 47 20.90 -16.09 5.52
CA PHE A 47 21.14 -16.82 4.28
C PHE A 47 20.97 -15.82 3.14
N VAL A 48 22.01 -15.61 2.33
CA VAL A 48 21.99 -14.70 1.18
C VAL A 48 22.56 -15.46 0.00
N PRO A 49 21.73 -15.94 -0.96
CA PRO A 49 22.26 -16.45 -2.21
C PRO A 49 22.62 -15.28 -3.13
N ARG A 50 23.80 -15.36 -3.73
CA ARG A 50 24.37 -14.39 -4.67
C ARG A 50 23.73 -14.65 -6.04
N MET A 51 22.84 -13.76 -6.50
CA MET A 51 22.14 -13.89 -7.78
C MET A 51 22.88 -13.06 -8.84
N GLN A 52 23.43 -13.73 -9.85
CA GLN A 52 24.12 -13.11 -10.98
C GLN A 52 23.17 -13.08 -12.17
N TRP A 53 22.85 -11.90 -12.70
CA TRP A 53 21.92 -11.74 -13.81
C TRP A 53 22.64 -11.95 -15.15
N ARG A 54 22.23 -12.95 -15.94
CA ARG A 54 22.50 -13.03 -17.39
C ARG A 54 21.17 -13.21 -18.12
N ARG A 55 20.95 -12.43 -19.19
CA ARG A 55 19.79 -12.57 -20.10
C ARG A 55 20.13 -13.53 -21.24
N ALA A 56 19.22 -14.45 -21.55
CA ALA A 56 18.99 -15.04 -22.88
C ALA A 56 17.54 -15.59 -22.97
N PRO A 57 16.93 -15.69 -24.17
CA PRO A 57 15.49 -15.85 -24.38
C PRO A 57 15.05 -17.31 -24.59
N GLY A 58 13.78 -17.59 -24.30
CA GLY A 58 13.09 -18.84 -24.65
C GLY A 58 13.01 -19.86 -23.51
N GLU A 59 11.77 -20.26 -23.20
CA GLU A 59 11.36 -21.41 -22.36
C GLU A 59 11.92 -21.48 -20.92
N PHE A 60 11.07 -21.09 -19.97
CA PHE A 60 11.32 -21.29 -18.54
C PHE A 60 10.96 -22.72 -18.15
N CYS A 61 11.83 -23.69 -18.45
CA CYS A 61 11.78 -25.02 -17.85
C CYS A 61 12.51 -24.97 -16.50
N TYR A 62 11.75 -24.98 -15.40
CA TYR A 62 12.33 -25.13 -14.06
C TYR A 62 12.57 -26.63 -13.78
N ASP A 63 13.80 -27.08 -13.97
CA ASP A 63 14.23 -28.45 -13.66
C ASP A 63 14.53 -28.60 -12.15
N GLY A 64 13.49 -28.42 -11.34
CA GLY A 64 13.54 -28.74 -9.91
C GLY A 64 13.72 -30.24 -9.66
N PRO A 65 14.24 -30.66 -8.49
CA PRO A 65 14.49 -32.06 -8.19
C PRO A 65 13.19 -32.89 -8.28
N PRO A 66 13.22 -34.08 -8.91
CA PRO A 66 12.04 -34.92 -9.02
C PRO A 66 11.69 -35.49 -7.64
N GLY A 67 10.46 -35.28 -7.17
CA GLY A 67 9.95 -36.00 -6.00
C GLY A 67 9.35 -35.20 -4.85
N ARG A 68 8.72 -34.05 -5.11
CA ARG A 68 7.60 -33.61 -4.26
C ARG A 68 6.41 -33.29 -5.15
N ALA A 69 5.39 -34.14 -5.09
CA ALA A 69 4.07 -33.78 -5.60
C ALA A 69 3.74 -32.39 -5.04
N MET A 70 3.50 -31.43 -5.94
CA MET A 70 3.00 -30.11 -5.56
C MET A 70 1.62 -30.32 -4.96
N THR A 71 1.56 -30.55 -3.66
CA THR A 71 0.33 -30.48 -2.87
C THR A 71 -0.27 -29.11 -3.12
N GLU A 72 -1.33 -29.11 -3.93
CA GLU A 72 -2.34 -28.08 -4.20
C GLU A 72 -1.93 -26.61 -4.02
N THR A 73 -2.20 -25.82 -5.06
CA THR A 73 -2.15 -24.36 -5.23
C THR A 73 -2.75 -23.47 -4.11
N ARG A 74 -3.15 -24.03 -2.96
CA ARG A 74 -3.74 -23.37 -1.80
C ARG A 74 -2.78 -22.51 -0.97
N GLU A 75 -1.46 -22.72 -1.03
CA GLU A 75 -0.50 -21.94 -0.20
C GLU A 75 -0.13 -20.56 -0.76
N VAL A 76 -0.42 -20.30 -2.03
CA VAL A 76 0.03 -19.08 -2.72
C VAL A 76 -0.72 -17.82 -2.25
N TYR A 77 -1.96 -17.98 -1.78
CA TYR A 77 -2.80 -16.89 -1.27
C TYR A 77 -3.06 -17.02 0.23
N ARG A 78 -2.67 -15.99 0.99
CA ARG A 78 -2.81 -15.92 2.45
C ARG A 78 -3.82 -14.86 2.87
N LYS A 79 -4.41 -15.05 4.05
CA LYS A 79 -5.23 -14.00 4.66
C LYS A 79 -4.37 -12.80 5.03
N LEU A 80 -4.84 -11.60 4.73
CA LEU A 80 -4.19 -10.36 5.13
C LEU A 80 -4.64 -10.00 6.56
N GLY A 81 -3.85 -10.38 7.56
CA GLY A 81 -4.19 -10.14 8.97
C GLY A 81 -5.57 -10.70 9.35
N SER A 82 -6.36 -9.90 10.06
CA SER A 82 -7.75 -10.19 10.44
C SER A 82 -8.79 -9.66 9.44
N THR A 83 -8.37 -9.06 8.33
CA THR A 83 -9.26 -8.31 7.41
C THR A 83 -10.22 -9.20 6.61
N GLY A 84 -9.99 -10.51 6.58
CA GLY A 84 -10.71 -11.45 5.72
C GLY A 84 -10.30 -11.42 4.23
N LEU A 85 -9.52 -10.43 3.80
CA LEU A 85 -8.97 -10.34 2.45
C LEU A 85 -7.93 -11.45 2.22
N ARG A 86 -7.83 -11.93 0.97
CA ARG A 86 -6.83 -12.92 0.56
C ARG A 86 -5.90 -12.33 -0.50
N CYS A 87 -4.61 -12.29 -0.19
CA CYS A 87 -3.58 -11.76 -1.07
C CYS A 87 -2.58 -12.84 -1.44
N HIS A 88 -2.03 -12.72 -2.65
CA HIS A 88 -0.86 -13.47 -3.09
C HIS A 88 0.31 -13.20 -2.11
N MET A 89 1.17 -14.20 -1.89
CA MET A 89 2.34 -14.07 -1.00
C MET A 89 3.35 -13.00 -1.45
N LEU A 90 3.33 -12.68 -2.74
CA LEU A 90 4.10 -11.59 -3.35
C LEU A 90 3.15 -10.47 -3.78
N GLY A 91 3.46 -9.25 -3.35
CA GLY A 91 2.83 -8.01 -3.84
C GLY A 91 3.70 -7.29 -4.85
N PHE A 92 3.08 -6.42 -5.65
CA PHE A 92 3.76 -5.53 -6.59
C PHE A 92 3.89 -4.14 -5.98
N GLY A 93 5.13 -3.71 -5.72
CA GLY A 93 5.42 -2.38 -5.19
C GLY A 93 5.59 -1.35 -6.28
N CYS A 94 4.85 -0.24 -6.19
CA CYS A 94 4.73 0.76 -7.24
C CYS A 94 5.57 2.03 -6.99
N TYR A 95 6.54 2.02 -6.08
CA TYR A 95 7.33 3.20 -5.73
C TYR A 95 8.09 3.81 -6.91
N ARG A 96 8.59 2.98 -7.82
CA ARG A 96 9.44 3.42 -8.95
C ARG A 96 8.77 3.25 -10.31
N ILE A 97 7.45 3.08 -10.34
CA ILE A 97 6.69 3.02 -11.58
C ILE A 97 5.80 4.26 -11.71
N ALA A 98 5.51 4.64 -12.95
CA ALA A 98 4.74 5.84 -13.27
C ALA A 98 3.99 5.64 -14.59
N ALA A 99 2.81 6.27 -14.70
CA ALA A 99 2.06 6.34 -15.96
C ALA A 99 2.88 7.03 -17.06
N GLY A 100 2.71 6.58 -18.30
CA GLY A 100 3.45 7.09 -19.46
C GLY A 100 4.76 6.34 -19.76
N ASP A 101 5.10 5.32 -18.99
CA ASP A 101 6.22 4.41 -19.27
C ASP A 101 5.68 3.00 -19.58
N GLU A 102 5.89 2.54 -20.80
CA GLU A 102 5.37 1.26 -21.29
C GLU A 102 5.97 0.05 -20.55
N VAL A 103 7.22 0.15 -20.09
CA VAL A 103 7.88 -0.94 -19.34
C VAL A 103 7.24 -1.10 -17.97
N HIS A 104 6.88 0.02 -17.34
CA HIS A 104 6.17 0.02 -16.06
C HIS A 104 4.78 -0.61 -16.18
N GLU A 105 4.03 -0.24 -17.21
CA GLU A 105 2.72 -0.82 -17.50
C GLU A 105 2.82 -2.32 -17.75
N ALA A 106 3.72 -2.74 -18.66
CA ALA A 106 3.93 -4.14 -19.00
C ALA A 106 4.34 -4.99 -17.79
N ALA A 107 5.16 -4.44 -16.89
CA ALA A 107 5.56 -5.14 -15.66
C ALA A 107 4.37 -5.40 -14.72
N LEU A 108 3.51 -4.41 -14.50
CA LEU A 108 2.32 -4.57 -13.66
C LEU A 108 1.29 -5.51 -14.29
N VAL A 109 1.06 -5.41 -15.60
CA VAL A 109 0.21 -6.33 -16.36
C VAL A 109 0.72 -7.77 -16.23
N SER A 110 2.02 -8.01 -16.45
CA SER A 110 2.60 -9.35 -16.36
C SER A 110 2.47 -9.96 -14.96
N TYR A 111 2.62 -9.15 -13.90
CA TYR A 111 2.39 -9.61 -12.53
C TYR A 111 0.94 -10.09 -12.33
N LEU A 112 -0.04 -9.33 -12.79
CA LEU A 112 -1.46 -9.68 -12.66
C LEU A 112 -1.82 -10.93 -13.47
N GLU A 113 -1.30 -11.06 -14.69
CA GLU A 113 -1.53 -12.22 -15.56
C GLU A 113 -0.94 -13.51 -14.99
N ARG A 114 0.12 -13.41 -14.19
CA ARG A 114 0.74 -14.55 -13.48
C ARG A 114 0.01 -14.91 -12.18
N GLY A 115 -1.15 -14.32 -11.92
CA GLY A 115 -1.95 -14.57 -10.71
C GLY A 115 -1.53 -13.74 -9.50
N GLY A 116 -0.72 -12.70 -9.69
CA GLY A 116 -0.53 -11.67 -8.68
C GLY A 116 -1.82 -10.91 -8.42
N ASN A 117 -2.07 -10.49 -7.18
CA ASN A 117 -3.29 -9.75 -6.85
C ASN A 117 -3.14 -8.67 -5.78
N LEU A 118 -1.93 -8.34 -5.33
CA LEU A 118 -1.70 -7.32 -4.32
C LEU A 118 -0.84 -6.21 -4.91
N ILE A 119 -1.36 -4.99 -4.96
CA ILE A 119 -0.69 -3.80 -5.48
C ILE A 119 -0.47 -2.83 -4.32
N ASP A 120 0.76 -2.36 -4.15
CA ASP A 120 1.13 -1.31 -3.17
C ASP A 120 1.58 -0.03 -3.89
N THR A 121 0.78 1.03 -3.78
CA THR A 121 1.07 2.37 -4.32
C THR A 121 0.95 3.44 -3.23
N SER A 122 1.03 4.72 -3.59
CA SER A 122 0.87 5.85 -2.68
C SER A 122 0.61 7.13 -3.45
N ALA A 123 -0.14 8.06 -2.85
CA ALA A 123 -0.44 9.37 -3.45
C ALA A 123 0.82 10.19 -3.80
N ASN A 124 1.91 10.03 -3.05
CA ASN A 124 3.17 10.78 -3.29
C ASN A 124 4.11 10.10 -4.30
N TYR A 125 3.87 8.85 -4.72
CA TYR A 125 4.77 8.16 -5.63
C TYR A 125 4.68 8.75 -7.04
N GLY A 126 5.77 9.37 -7.49
CA GLY A 126 5.81 10.08 -8.78
C GLY A 126 4.77 11.19 -8.87
N ASP A 127 4.48 11.89 -7.76
CA ASP A 127 3.43 12.92 -7.69
C ASP A 127 2.06 12.42 -8.16
N GLY A 128 1.72 11.18 -7.81
CA GLY A 128 0.46 10.52 -8.15
C GLY A 128 0.48 9.73 -9.46
N LEU A 129 1.54 9.78 -10.25
CA LEU A 129 1.66 9.02 -11.50
C LEU A 129 1.62 7.49 -11.28
N SER A 130 2.07 7.02 -10.12
CA SER A 130 1.98 5.61 -9.75
C SER A 130 0.52 5.15 -9.61
N GLU A 131 -0.32 5.94 -8.93
CA GLU A 131 -1.76 5.67 -8.80
C GLU A 131 -2.46 5.76 -10.16
N THR A 132 -2.12 6.75 -10.98
CA THR A 132 -2.66 6.86 -12.35
C THR A 132 -2.37 5.60 -13.16
N LEU A 133 -1.15 5.05 -13.10
CA LEU A 133 -0.78 3.81 -13.78
C LEU A 133 -1.60 2.61 -13.27
N VAL A 134 -1.75 2.49 -11.95
CA VAL A 134 -2.59 1.43 -11.35
C VAL A 134 -4.01 1.53 -11.89
N GLY A 135 -4.57 2.74 -11.96
CA GLY A 135 -5.90 2.96 -12.53
C GLY A 135 -6.01 2.54 -14.00
N GLN A 136 -5.01 2.88 -14.82
CA GLN A 136 -4.95 2.50 -16.23
C GLN A 136 -4.92 0.97 -16.39
N VAL A 137 -4.03 0.28 -15.67
CA VAL A 137 -3.88 -1.19 -15.77
C VAL A 137 -5.11 -1.94 -15.24
N LEU A 138 -5.81 -1.38 -14.24
CA LEU A 138 -7.02 -1.98 -13.68
C LEU A 138 -8.29 -1.65 -14.48
N ALA A 139 -8.23 -0.75 -15.45
CA ALA A 139 -9.37 -0.45 -16.30
C ALA A 139 -9.86 -1.72 -17.03
N GLY A 140 -11.15 -2.03 -16.90
CA GLY A 140 -11.76 -3.23 -17.49
C GLY A 140 -11.45 -4.55 -16.76
N ARG A 141 -10.63 -4.54 -15.71
CA ARG A 141 -10.39 -5.74 -14.88
C ARG A 141 -11.45 -5.89 -13.80
N GLU A 142 -11.73 -7.14 -13.42
CA GLU A 142 -12.67 -7.43 -12.34
C GLU A 142 -12.11 -6.96 -10.99
N ARG A 143 -12.69 -5.87 -10.46
CA ARG A 143 -12.17 -5.20 -9.27
C ARG A 143 -12.10 -6.10 -8.03
N GLY A 144 -12.99 -7.10 -7.92
CA GLY A 144 -13.03 -8.03 -6.79
C GLY A 144 -11.82 -8.99 -6.70
N LYS A 145 -11.03 -9.12 -7.77
CA LYS A 145 -9.89 -10.05 -7.82
C LYS A 145 -8.56 -9.44 -7.41
N VAL A 146 -8.43 -8.12 -7.44
CA VAL A 146 -7.19 -7.40 -7.11
C VAL A 146 -7.38 -6.65 -5.79
N LEU A 147 -6.33 -6.58 -4.98
CA LEU A 147 -6.25 -5.81 -3.76
C LEU A 147 -5.34 -4.61 -3.98
N VAL A 148 -5.86 -3.41 -3.75
CA VAL A 148 -5.11 -2.16 -3.88
C VAL A 148 -4.87 -1.57 -2.50
N VAL A 149 -3.59 -1.44 -2.18
CA VAL A 149 -3.08 -0.69 -1.03
C VAL A 149 -2.57 0.65 -1.53
N THR A 150 -3.07 1.74 -0.94
CA THR A 150 -2.47 3.07 -1.11
C THR A 150 -2.26 3.73 0.25
N LYS A 151 -1.58 4.88 0.27
CA LYS A 151 -1.16 5.54 1.49
C LYS A 151 -1.36 7.05 1.38
N GLY A 152 -1.68 7.67 2.51
CA GLY A 152 -1.84 9.12 2.65
C GLY A 152 -1.01 9.67 3.80
N GLY A 153 -0.69 10.96 3.73
CA GLY A 153 0.01 11.66 4.81
C GLY A 153 0.95 12.74 4.28
N TYR A 154 1.63 12.48 3.18
CA TYR A 154 2.56 13.44 2.58
C TYR A 154 1.85 14.60 1.86
N ILE A 155 2.28 15.81 2.19
CA ILE A 155 1.99 17.03 1.47
C ILE A 155 3.27 17.42 0.71
N GLN A 156 3.31 17.03 -0.56
CA GLN A 156 4.42 17.21 -1.50
C GLN A 156 3.84 17.42 -2.91
N GLY A 157 4.64 17.92 -3.86
CA GLY A 157 4.23 18.04 -5.26
C GLY A 157 2.89 18.78 -5.42
N GLN A 158 1.94 18.21 -6.14
CA GLN A 158 0.60 18.77 -6.34
C GLN A 158 -0.18 19.01 -5.04
N ASN A 159 0.08 18.26 -3.98
CA ASN A 159 -0.56 18.48 -2.68
C ASN A 159 -0.06 19.78 -2.01
N MET A 160 1.10 20.32 -2.38
CA MET A 160 1.60 21.59 -1.84
C MET A 160 0.69 22.76 -2.24
N GLU A 161 0.22 22.79 -3.48
CA GLU A 161 -0.67 23.85 -3.94
C GLU A 161 -2.01 23.80 -3.19
N LEU A 162 -2.51 22.58 -2.94
CA LEU A 162 -3.71 22.37 -2.14
C LEU A 162 -3.51 22.84 -0.69
N ALA A 163 -2.42 22.44 -0.03
CA ALA A 163 -2.15 22.82 1.36
C ALA A 163 -1.88 24.33 1.53
N ARG A 164 -1.36 25.00 0.50
CA ARG A 164 -1.23 26.47 0.50
C ARG A 164 -2.57 27.19 0.39
N ARG A 165 -3.55 26.61 -0.32
CA ARG A 165 -4.92 27.16 -0.43
C ARG A 165 -5.78 26.80 0.77
N ARG A 166 -5.62 25.60 1.31
CA ARG A 166 -6.39 25.04 2.42
C ARG A 166 -5.42 24.71 3.55
N ASN A 167 -5.45 25.50 4.61
CA ASN A 167 -4.63 25.27 5.79
C ASN A 167 -5.13 24.02 6.53
N PHE A 168 -4.42 22.89 6.41
CA PHE A 168 -4.77 21.66 7.11
C PHE A 168 -4.22 21.69 8.54
N PRO A 169 -5.04 21.36 9.56
CA PRO A 169 -4.58 21.28 10.94
C PRO A 169 -3.51 20.20 11.12
N GLU A 170 -2.77 20.31 12.24
CA GLU A 170 -1.78 19.32 12.66
C GLU A 170 -0.76 18.98 11.56
N THR A 171 -0.37 19.98 10.76
CA THR A 171 0.63 19.80 9.71
C THR A 171 2.04 19.86 10.31
N VAL A 172 2.82 18.80 10.09
CA VAL A 172 4.23 18.69 10.43
C VAL A 172 5.09 19.12 9.25
N TYR A 173 5.98 20.07 9.50
CA TYR A 173 6.97 20.54 8.53
C TYR A 173 8.28 19.78 8.74
N TYR A 174 8.56 18.79 7.88
CA TYR A 174 9.76 17.94 7.97
C TYR A 174 10.95 18.51 7.20
N GLY A 175 10.71 19.11 6.04
CA GLY A 175 11.76 19.73 5.23
C GLY A 175 11.21 20.68 4.17
N GLU A 176 12.10 21.29 3.39
CA GLU A 176 11.71 22.19 2.30
C GLU A 176 10.84 21.43 1.27
N GLY A 177 9.62 21.91 1.06
CA GLY A 177 8.65 21.26 0.17
C GLY A 177 8.16 19.88 0.63
N ILE A 178 8.45 19.49 1.87
CA ILE A 178 8.04 18.21 2.47
C ILE A 178 7.31 18.47 3.77
N TRP A 179 5.98 18.50 3.68
CA TRP A 179 5.11 18.58 4.82
C TRP A 179 4.35 17.26 4.98
N HIS A 180 3.69 17.09 6.13
CA HIS A 180 2.99 15.88 6.47
C HIS A 180 1.78 16.19 7.35
N SER A 181 0.64 15.55 7.10
CA SER A 181 -0.55 15.65 7.95
C SER A 181 -1.29 14.33 7.93
N ILE A 182 -1.72 13.85 9.09
CA ILE A 182 -2.66 12.72 9.23
C ILE A 182 -4.01 13.19 9.77
N HIS A 183 -4.26 14.51 9.77
CA HIS A 183 -5.54 15.05 10.20
C HIS A 183 -6.66 14.49 9.31
N PRO A 184 -7.82 14.11 9.88
CA PRO A 184 -8.95 13.54 9.14
C PRO A 184 -9.32 14.29 7.85
N ASP A 185 -9.42 15.62 7.90
CA ASP A 185 -9.72 16.47 6.72
C ASP A 185 -8.72 16.30 5.56
N PHE A 186 -7.44 16.16 5.88
CA PHE A 186 -6.43 15.95 4.86
C PHE A 186 -6.49 14.52 4.31
N LEU A 187 -6.66 13.53 5.18
CA LEU A 187 -6.78 12.13 4.76
C LEU A 187 -8.02 11.88 3.91
N GLU A 188 -9.16 12.49 4.23
CA GLU A 188 -10.38 12.43 3.41
C GLU A 188 -10.11 12.96 2.01
N THR A 189 -9.47 14.14 1.93
CA THR A 189 -9.09 14.75 0.65
C THR A 189 -8.11 13.85 -0.12
N GLN A 190 -7.17 13.19 0.56
CA GLN A 190 -6.24 12.27 -0.09
C GLN A 190 -6.93 11.00 -0.60
N VAL A 191 -7.86 10.43 0.16
CA VAL A 191 -8.65 9.27 -0.26
C VAL A 191 -9.43 9.58 -1.54
N GLU A 192 -10.11 10.73 -1.60
CA GLU A 192 -10.85 11.16 -2.78
C GLU A 192 -9.95 11.30 -4.01
N ARG A 193 -8.83 12.01 -3.88
CA ARG A 193 -7.87 12.20 -4.97
C ARG A 193 -7.23 10.89 -5.42
N SER A 194 -6.94 9.97 -4.50
CA SER A 194 -6.43 8.63 -4.83
C SER A 194 -7.45 7.82 -5.64
N LEU A 195 -8.73 7.85 -5.24
CA LEU A 195 -9.81 7.20 -5.98
C LEU A 195 -9.98 7.82 -7.38
N GLU A 196 -9.87 9.14 -7.50
CA GLU A 196 -9.93 9.86 -8.78
C GLU A 196 -8.78 9.48 -9.71
N ARG A 197 -7.52 9.54 -9.23
CA ARG A 197 -6.33 9.17 -10.02
C ARG A 197 -6.42 7.73 -10.52
N MET A 198 -6.79 6.80 -9.64
CA MET A 198 -6.93 5.39 -9.99
C MET A 198 -8.25 5.09 -10.74
N ARG A 199 -9.19 6.04 -10.80
CA ARG A 199 -10.55 5.85 -11.34
C ARG A 199 -11.28 4.65 -10.72
N LEU A 200 -11.13 4.48 -9.40
CA LEU A 200 -11.72 3.38 -8.65
C LEU A 200 -12.89 3.85 -7.78
N GLY A 201 -13.85 2.95 -7.55
CA GLY A 201 -14.94 3.18 -6.59
C GLY A 201 -14.58 2.87 -5.14
N LYS A 202 -13.45 2.17 -4.90
CA LYS A 202 -12.99 1.77 -3.57
C LYS A 202 -11.47 1.56 -3.50
N ILE A 203 -10.93 1.68 -2.28
CA ILE A 203 -9.57 1.27 -1.88
C ILE A 203 -9.73 0.09 -0.91
N ASP A 204 -8.97 -1.00 -1.09
CA ASP A 204 -9.10 -2.17 -0.22
C ASP A 204 -8.35 -2.00 1.09
N VAL A 205 -7.21 -1.31 1.06
CA VAL A 205 -6.41 -0.98 2.24
C VAL A 205 -5.81 0.42 2.08
N TYR A 206 -5.97 1.26 3.09
CA TYR A 206 -5.38 2.60 3.13
C TYR A 206 -4.42 2.70 4.31
N LEU A 207 -3.17 3.08 4.08
CA LEU A 207 -2.16 3.20 5.13
C LEU A 207 -1.90 4.66 5.49
N LEU A 208 -1.61 4.92 6.76
CA LEU A 208 -0.95 6.15 7.17
C LEU A 208 0.53 6.06 6.76
N HIS A 209 0.98 7.00 5.94
CA HIS A 209 2.32 6.97 5.36
C HIS A 209 3.30 7.67 6.30
N ASN A 210 4.20 6.94 6.94
CA ASN A 210 5.24 7.46 7.85
C ASN A 210 4.71 8.39 8.95
N PRO A 211 3.72 7.97 9.75
CA PRO A 211 3.12 8.83 10.76
C PRO A 211 4.03 9.07 11.98
N GLU A 212 5.18 8.41 12.06
CA GLU A 212 6.24 8.70 13.04
C GLU A 212 6.81 10.13 12.96
N TYR A 213 6.55 10.89 11.89
CA TYR A 213 6.92 12.31 11.84
C TYR A 213 6.23 13.15 12.92
N PHE A 214 5.10 12.68 13.46
CA PHE A 214 4.45 13.30 14.62
C PHE A 214 5.13 12.97 15.95
N LEU A 215 5.98 11.94 15.97
CA LEU A 215 6.66 11.45 17.18
C LEU A 215 8.11 11.89 17.24
N THR A 216 8.66 12.40 16.14
CA THR A 216 9.99 13.03 16.14
C THR A 216 9.87 14.39 16.83
N GLU A 217 10.33 14.46 18.09
CA GLU A 217 10.49 15.72 18.83
C GLU A 217 11.30 16.72 17.98
N LYS A 218 10.84 17.97 17.92
CA LYS A 218 11.57 19.09 17.33
C LYS A 218 12.39 19.81 18.37
#